data_AF-A0AAU6WK53-F1
#
_entry.id   AF-A0AAU6WK53-F1
#
_cell.length_a   1.000
_cell.length_b   1.000
_cell.length_c   1.000
_cell.angle_alpha   90.00
_cell.angle_beta   90.00
_cell.angle_gamma   90.00
#
_symmetry.space_group_name_H-M   'P 1'
#
loop_
_entity.id
_entity.type
_entity.pdbx_description
1 polymer ?
#
loop_
_entity_poly.entity_id
_entity_poly.type
_entity_poly.pdbx_seq_one_letter_code
_entity_poly.pdbx_strand_id
1 'polypeptide(L)' 'MLPDILKEKKIKSILIKNEEYFDTADIKKNHPDLKIDASKIIVVKKAGYIKAEYVSSLSDFDHAIKNIFKSKK' A
#
# COMPACT_ATOMS: atom_id res chain seq x y z
N MET A 1 14.50 3.36 -1.80
CA MET A 1 14.23 1.91 -1.70
C MET A 1 12.90 1.74 -0.96
N LEU A 2 11.80 1.53 -1.67
CA LEU A 2 10.46 1.29 -1.11
C LEU A 2 10.35 0.03 -0.22
N PRO A 3 11.06 -1.08 -0.49
CA PRO A 3 11.01 -2.26 0.37
C PRO A 3 11.50 -2.00 1.80
N ASP A 4 12.59 -1.24 1.95
CA ASP A 4 13.14 -0.87 3.25
C ASP A 4 12.18 0.00 4.06
N ILE A 5 11.48 0.94 3.40
CA ILE A 5 10.47 1.78 4.05
C ILE A 5 9.33 0.94 4.62
N LEU A 6 8.90 -0.12 3.91
CA LEU A 6 7.82 -1.00 4.37
C LEU A 6 8.27 -1.90 5.54
N LYS A 7 9.53 -2.35 5.52
CA LYS A 7 10.15 -3.12 6.62
C LYS A 7 10.36 -2.27 7.86
N GLU A 8 10.88 -1.06 7.69
CA GLU A 8 11.13 -0.12 8.79
C GLU A 8 9.82 0.31 9.48
N LYS A 9 8.75 0.40 8.69
CA LYS A 9 7.38 0.69 9.16
C LYS A 9 6.67 -0.46 9.88
N LYS A 10 7.33 -1.63 10.06
CA LYS A 10 6.75 -2.83 10.71
C LYS A 10 5.42 -3.30 10.09
N ILE A 11 5.25 -3.11 8.79
CA ILE A 11 4.07 -3.61 8.08
C ILE A 11 4.12 -5.13 8.08
N LYS A 12 2.98 -5.77 8.36
CA LYS A 12 2.86 -7.23 8.29
C LYS A 12 3.22 -7.72 6.89
N SER A 13 4.29 -8.49 6.78
CA SER A 13 4.69 -9.15 5.54
C SER A 13 4.58 -10.66 5.66
N ILE A 14 4.30 -11.30 4.52
CA ILE A 14 4.31 -12.74 4.36
C ILE A 14 5.17 -13.10 3.15
N LEU A 15 5.87 -14.23 3.25
CA LEU A 15 6.70 -14.72 2.16
C LEU A 15 5.92 -15.80 1.41
N ILE A 16 5.51 -15.50 0.17
CA ILE A 16 4.78 -16.44 -0.70
C ILE A 16 5.66 -16.74 -1.90
N LYS A 17 5.96 -18.02 -2.14
CA LYS A 17 6.74 -18.47 -3.31
C LYS A 17 8.06 -17.70 -3.50
N ASN A 18 8.79 -17.50 -2.39
CA ASN A 18 10.07 -16.79 -2.37
C ASN A 18 9.99 -15.28 -2.67
N GLU A 19 8.79 -14.72 -2.71
CA GLU A 19 8.56 -13.29 -2.87
C GLU A 19 7.88 -12.73 -1.61
N GLU A 20 8.29 -11.53 -1.22
CA GLU A 20 7.78 -10.87 -0.02
C GLU A 20 6.57 -10.00 -0.38
N TYR A 21 5.45 -10.29 0.28
CA TYR A 21 4.21 -9.55 0.13
C TYR A 21 3.84 -8.88 1.45
N PHE A 22 3.20 -7.73 1.36
CA PHE A 22 2.83 -6.88 2.48
C PHE A 22 1.32 -6.77 2.58
N ASP A 23 0.79 -6.75 3.80
CA ASP A 23 -0.63 -6.66 4.06
C ASP A 23 -1.17 -5.27 3.69
N THR A 24 -2.10 -5.26 2.74
CA THR A 24 -2.69 -4.03 2.19
C THR A 24 -3.61 -3.31 3.16
N ALA A 25 -4.25 -4.04 4.07
CA ALA A 25 -5.11 -3.44 5.09
C ALA A 25 -4.25 -2.73 6.15
N ASP A 26 -3.11 -3.32 6.50
CA ASP A 26 -2.14 -2.73 7.42
C ASP A 26 -1.51 -1.47 6.83
N ILE A 27 -1.08 -1.50 5.55
CA ILE A 27 -0.58 -0.33 4.84
C ILE A 27 -1.62 0.79 4.84
N LYS A 28 -2.87 0.50 4.45
CA LYS A 28 -3.93 1.51 4.37
C LYS A 28 -4.30 2.10 5.72
N LYS A 29 -4.15 1.33 6.81
CA LYS A 29 -4.51 1.76 8.16
C LYS A 29 -3.39 2.52 8.87
N ASN A 30 -2.15 2.05 8.74
CA ASN A 30 -0.99 2.61 9.43
C ASN A 30 -0.24 3.66 8.59
N HIS A 31 -0.34 3.59 7.26
CA HIS A 31 0.40 4.44 6.32
C HIS A 31 -0.50 4.94 5.19
N PRO A 32 -1.41 5.88 5.50
CA PRO A 32 -2.25 6.51 4.48
C PRO A 32 -1.44 7.27 3.42
N ASP A 33 -0.17 7.60 3.70
CA ASP A 33 0.80 8.19 2.77
C ASP A 33 1.29 7.24 1.66
N LEU A 34 0.92 5.96 1.71
CA LEU A 34 1.29 4.98 0.70
C LEU A 34 0.10 4.67 -0.22
N LYS A 35 0.37 4.72 -1.52
CA LYS A 35 -0.50 4.28 -2.61
C LYS A 35 -0.17 2.84 -2.96
N ILE A 36 -1.19 2.00 -3.03
CA ILE A 36 -1.06 0.60 -3.44
C ILE A 36 -1.84 0.38 -4.73
N ASP A 37 -1.27 -0.39 -5.65
CA ASP A 37 -1.94 -0.71 -6.90
C ASP A 37 -2.95 -1.84 -6.68
N ALA A 38 -4.25 -1.48 -6.60
CA ALA A 38 -5.31 -2.42 -6.26
C ALA A 38 -5.41 -3.60 -7.25
N SER A 39 -5.04 -3.38 -8.51
CA SER A 39 -5.03 -4.40 -9.56
C SER A 39 -3.92 -5.44 -9.37
N LYS A 40 -2.91 -5.15 -8.54
CA LYS A 40 -1.77 -6.04 -8.24
C LYS A 40 -1.89 -6.69 -6.85
N ILE A 41 -3.00 -6.46 -6.14
CA ILE A 41 -3.26 -7.10 -4.85
C ILE A 41 -3.65 -8.55 -5.08
N ILE A 42 -2.94 -9.46 -4.40
CA ILE A 42 -3.30 -10.87 -4.31
C ILE A 42 -4.12 -11.12 -3.05
N VAL A 43 -5.28 -11.77 -3.17
CA VAL A 43 -6.12 -12.12 -2.02
C VAL A 43 -5.80 -13.54 -1.60
N VAL A 44 -5.23 -13.71 -0.41
CA VAL A 44 -4.91 -15.02 0.18
C VAL A 44 -5.62 -15.13 1.52
N LYS A 45 -6.42 -16.18 1.72
CA LYS A 45 -7.16 -16.41 2.98
C LYS A 45 -7.99 -15.19 3.45
N LYS A 46 -8.68 -14.52 2.53
CA LYS A 46 -9.49 -13.29 2.78
C LYS A 46 -8.69 -12.05 3.20
N ALA A 47 -7.36 -12.11 3.23
CA ALA A 47 -6.50 -10.93 3.40
C ALA A 47 -5.86 -10.55 2.05
N GLY A 48 -5.75 -9.26 1.78
CA GLY A 48 -5.12 -8.74 0.57
C GLY A 48 -3.65 -8.44 0.81
N TYR A 49 -2.78 -8.97 -0.05
CA TYR A 49 -1.34 -8.78 0.03
C TYR A 49 -0.81 -8.18 -1.28
N ILE A 50 0.25 -7.38 -1.18
CA ILE A 50 0.85 -6.68 -2.33
C ILE A 50 2.38 -6.69 -2.22
N LYS A 51 3.09 -6.80 -3.34
CA LYS A 51 4.55 -6.67 -3.34
C LYS A 51 4.96 -5.22 -3.13
N ALA A 52 6.12 -5.00 -2.51
CA ALA A 52 6.70 -3.68 -2.32
C ALA A 52 6.87 -2.89 -3.64
N GLU A 53 7.12 -3.59 -4.76
CA GLU A 53 7.29 -2.98 -6.08
C GLU A 53 6.02 -2.27 -6.58
N TYR A 54 4.84 -2.67 -6.09
CA TYR A 54 3.54 -2.08 -6.45
C TYR A 54 3.00 -1.13 -5.37
N VAL A 55 3.83 -0.82 -4.37
CA VAL A 55 3.57 0.22 -3.39
C VAL A 55 4.36 1.45 -3.79
N SER A 56 3.72 2.61 -3.82
CA SER A 56 4.33 3.90 -4.13
C SER A 56 3.95 4.90 -3.06
N SER A 57 4.78 5.91 -2.82
CA SER A 57 4.38 7.02 -1.96
C SER A 57 3.33 7.87 -2.66
N LEU A 58 2.33 8.36 -1.93
CA LEU A 58 1.45 9.40 -2.43
C LEU A 58 2.30 10.63 -2.76
N SER A 59 2.24 11.09 -3.99
CA SER A 59 2.81 12.39 -4.35
C SER A 59 1.85 13.52 -3.96
N ASP A 60 2.37 14.74 -3.85
CA ASP A 60 1.58 15.96 -3.64
C ASP A 60 0.39 16.08 -4.61
N PHE A 61 0.55 15.53 -5.82
CA PHE A 61 -0.51 15.46 -6.83
C PHE A 61 -1.71 14.60 -6.40
N ASP A 62 -1.48 13.43 -5.81
CA ASP A 62 -2.56 12.60 -5.25
C ASP A 62 -3.26 13.32 -4.08
N HIS A 63 -2.49 14.05 -3.27
CA HIS A 63 -3.03 14.85 -2.17
C HIS A 63 -3.91 16.00 -2.69
N ALA A 64 -3.49 16.66 -3.77
CA ALA A 64 -4.25 17.72 -4.42
C ALA A 64 -5.56 17.21 -5.04
N ILE A 65 -5.52 16.08 -5.77
CA ILE A 65 -6.73 15.49 -6.37
C ILE A 65 -7.72 15.06 -5.29
N LYS A 66 -7.26 14.48 -4.18
CA LYS A 66 -8.12 14.08 -3.05
C LYS A 66 -8.84 15.28 -2.42
N ASN A 67 -8.22 16.45 -2.43
CA ASN A 67 -8.82 17.68 -1.93
C ASN A 67 -9.80 18.31 -2.94
N ILE A 68 -9.51 18.19 -4.24
CA ILE A 68 -10.39 18.66 -5.32
C ILE A 68 -11.65 17.77 -5.44
N PHE A 69 -11.50 16.45 -5.26
CA PHE A 69 -12.62 15.49 -5.28
C PHE A 69 -13.42 15.41 -3.98
N LYS A 70 -13.02 16.12 -2.92
CA LYS A 70 -13.94 16.46 -1.82
C LYS A 70 -14.93 17.49 -2.35
N SER A 71 -15.91 16.99 -3.11
CA SER A 71 -17.06 17.74 -3.56
C SER A 71 -17.65 18.50 -2.37
N LYS A 72 -17.68 19.83 -2.51
CA LYS A 72 -18.47 20.72 -1.66
C LYS A 72 -19.84 20.09 -1.45
N LYS A 73 -20.18 19.82 -0.20
CA LYS A 73 -21.57 19.67 0.22
C LYS A 73 -22.07 21.03 0.68
#